data_AF-A0A4R0N1L7-F1
#
_entry.id   AF-A0A4R0N1L7-F1
#
_cell.length_a   1.000
_cell.length_b   1.000
_cell.length_c   1.000
_cell.angle_alpha   90.00
_cell.angle_beta   90.00
_cell.angle_gamma   90.00
#
_symmetry.space_group_name_H-M   'P 1'
#
loop_
_entity.id
_entity.type
_entity.pdbx_description
1 polymer ?
#
loop_
_entity_poly.entity_id
_entity_poly.type
_entity_poly.pdbx_seq_one_letter_code
_entity_poly.pdbx_strand_id
1 'polypeptide(L)' 'MLKIVRQNAGFNQRQVARQLGHCNATLLWHWENDKKMPSGIALIKLCAFYGKEVRDLYPQYYLDAKKRFVDQQGDTPLN' A
#
# COMPACT_ATOMS: atom_id res chain seq x y z
N MET A 1 6.14 3.45 4.99
CA MET A 1 6.90 2.19 4.81
C MET A 1 7.33 1.96 3.36
N LEU A 2 6.43 2.15 2.39
CA LEU A 2 6.72 2.04 0.94
C LEU A 2 8.05 2.68 0.48
N LYS A 3 8.37 3.91 0.91
CA LYS A 3 9.61 4.60 0.55
C LYS A 3 10.87 3.80 0.91
N ILE A 4 10.88 3.21 2.10
CA ILE A 4 12.00 2.41 2.62
C ILE A 4 12.14 1.14 1.77
N VAL A 5 11.01 0.45 1.51
CA VAL A 5 11.00 -0.76 0.66
C VAL A 5 11.54 -0.46 -0.73
N ARG A 6 11.12 0.66 -1.33
CA ARG A 6 11.64 1.10 -2.63
C ARG A 6 13.15 1.34 -2.60
N GLN A 7 13.63 2.07 -1.59
CA GLN A 7 15.05 2.40 -1.46
C GLN A 7 15.91 1.14 -1.28
N ASN A 8 15.46 0.19 -0.45
CA ASN A 8 16.14 -1.08 -0.25
C ASN A 8 16.17 -1.94 -1.53
N ALA A 9 15.14 -1.83 -2.37
CA ALA A 9 15.10 -2.48 -3.67
C ALA A 9 15.92 -1.73 -4.76
N GLY A 10 16.59 -0.62 -4.42
CA GLY A 10 17.48 0.11 -5.34
C GLY A 10 16.76 0.94 -6.41
N PHE A 11 15.46 1.17 -6.29
CA PHE A 11 14.70 1.91 -7.30
C PHE A 11 14.51 3.39 -6.91
N ASN A 12 14.56 4.27 -7.91
CA ASN A 12 14.06 5.63 -7.78
C ASN A 12 12.55 5.71 -8.08
N GLN A 13 11.92 6.83 -7.72
CA GLN A 13 10.47 6.96 -7.86
C GLN A 13 9.98 6.88 -9.33
N ARG A 14 10.77 7.39 -10.28
CA ARG A 14 10.41 7.35 -11.71
C ARG A 14 10.44 5.94 -12.28
N GLN A 15 11.41 5.12 -11.86
CA GLN A 15 11.51 3.72 -12.29
C GLN A 15 10.28 2.93 -11.84
N VAL A 16 9.90 3.05 -10.57
CA VAL A 16 8.71 2.36 -10.04
C VAL A 16 7.44 2.85 -10.72
N ALA A 17 7.26 4.17 -10.88
CA ALA A 17 6.10 4.70 -11.58
C ALA A 17 5.95 4.10 -12.99
N ARG A 18 7.05 4.01 -13.75
CA ARG A 18 7.07 3.37 -15.08
C ARG A 18 6.72 1.89 -15.02
N GLN A 19 7.28 1.14 -14.07
CA GLN A 19 6.97 -0.29 -13.89
C GLN A 19 5.49 -0.53 -13.56
N LEU A 20 4.86 0.40 -12.85
CA LEU A 20 3.43 0.33 -12.55
C LEU A 20 2.53 0.77 -13.72
N GLY A 21 3.11 1.28 -14.80
CA GLY A 21 2.40 1.77 -15.99
C GLY A 21 2.01 3.24 -15.91
N HIS A 22 2.71 4.04 -15.12
CA HIS A 22 2.45 5.47 -14.95
C HIS A 22 3.56 6.35 -15.53
N CYS A 23 3.17 7.42 -16.20
CA CYS A 23 4.10 8.38 -16.80
C CYS A 23 4.72 9.35 -15.77
N ASN A 24 4.07 9.53 -14.61
CA ASN A 24 4.42 10.55 -13.62
C ASN A 24 4.84 9.92 -12.27
N ALA A 25 5.97 10.35 -11.72
CA ALA A 25 6.46 9.94 -10.40
C ALA A 25 5.79 10.67 -9.22
N THR A 26 5.08 11.78 -9.46
CA THR A 26 4.38 12.55 -8.41
C THR A 26 3.38 11.69 -7.64
N LEU A 27 2.70 10.75 -8.30
CA LEU A 27 1.81 9.81 -7.62
C LEU A 27 2.55 8.98 -6.55
N LEU A 28 3.78 8.56 -6.84
CA LEU A 28 4.54 7.72 -5.94
C LEU A 28 5.03 8.54 -4.74
N TRP A 29 5.38 9.80 -4.97
CA TRP A 29 5.64 10.73 -3.87
C TRP A 29 4.41 10.89 -2.96
N HIS A 30 3.21 11.04 -3.53
CA HIS A 30 1.99 11.12 -2.71
C HIS A 30 1.75 9.85 -1.89
N TRP A 31 1.99 8.67 -2.48
CA TRP A 31 1.82 7.39 -1.80
C TRP A 31 2.87 7.16 -0.71
N GLU A 32 4.09 7.62 -0.91
CA GLU A 32 5.20 7.45 0.04
C GLU A 32 5.12 8.39 1.25
N ASN A 33 4.40 9.50 1.12
CA ASN A 33 4.21 10.50 2.16
C ASN A 33 2.78 10.48 2.73
N ASP A 34 2.05 9.38 2.52
CA ASP A 34 0.69 9.15 3.00
C ASP A 34 -0.31 10.27 2.63
N LYS A 35 -0.04 11.03 1.55
CA LYS A 35 -0.92 12.09 1.05
C LYS A 35 -2.11 11.52 0.28
N LYS A 36 -1.94 10.33 -0.30
CA LYS A 36 -2.97 9.62 -1.05
C LYS A 36 -2.68 8.14 -1.02
N MET A 37 -3.70 7.31 -0.89
CA MET A 37 -3.55 5.87 -1.06
C MET A 37 -3.46 5.49 -2.55
N PRO A 38 -2.68 4.46 -2.90
CA PRO A 38 -2.78 3.83 -4.21
C PRO A 38 -4.19 3.27 -4.42
N SER A 39 -4.65 3.22 -5.67
CA SER A 39 -5.85 2.46 -6.01
C SER A 39 -5.63 0.97 -5.72
N GLY A 40 -6.71 0.18 -5.62
CA GLY A 40 -6.60 -1.26 -5.40
C GLY A 40 -5.68 -1.96 -6.42
N ILE A 41 -5.81 -1.62 -7.70
CA ILE A 41 -4.95 -2.17 -8.76
C ILE A 41 -3.48 -1.76 -8.56
N ALA A 42 -3.22 -0.49 -8.23
CA ALA A 42 -1.86 -0.02 -7.99
C ALA A 42 -1.23 -0.68 -6.75
N LEU A 43 -2.03 -0.87 -5.70
CA LEU A 43 -1.61 -1.56 -4.48
C LEU A 43 -1.24 -3.02 -4.77
N ILE A 44 -2.05 -3.74 -5.55
CA ILE A 44 -1.77 -5.12 -5.98
C ILE A 44 -0.46 -5.16 -6.77
N LYS A 45 -0.28 -4.25 -7.74
CA LYS A 45 0.96 -4.18 -8.52
C LYS A 45 2.18 -3.89 -7.66
N LEU A 46 2.08 -2.99 -6.67
CA LEU A 46 3.15 -2.71 -5.71
C LEU A 46 3.51 -3.96 -4.90
N CYS A 47 2.50 -4.68 -4.39
CA CYS A 47 2.69 -5.92 -3.64
C CYS A 47 3.42 -6.97 -4.50
N ALA A 48 2.95 -7.18 -5.73
CA ALA A 48 3.58 -8.10 -6.67
C ALA A 48 5.01 -7.68 -7.05
N PHE A 49 5.23 -6.40 -7.33
CA PHE A 49 6.54 -5.87 -7.75
C PHE A 49 7.61 -6.03 -6.67
N TYR A 50 7.25 -5.83 -5.39
CA TYR A 50 8.19 -5.95 -4.28
C TYR A 50 8.19 -7.32 -3.60
N GLY A 51 7.29 -8.24 -3.98
CA GLY A 51 7.10 -9.51 -3.27
C GLY A 51 6.70 -9.29 -1.81
N LYS A 52 5.81 -8.32 -1.57
CA LYS A 52 5.38 -7.88 -0.24
C LYS A 52 3.87 -7.90 -0.11
N GLU A 53 3.38 -8.01 1.11
CA GLU A 53 1.96 -7.88 1.42
C GLU A 53 1.58 -6.43 1.72
N VAL A 54 0.27 -6.15 1.74
CA VAL A 54 -0.26 -4.81 2.07
C VAL A 54 0.22 -4.36 3.45
N ARG A 55 0.29 -5.25 4.45
CA ARG A 55 0.78 -4.93 5.79
C ARG A 55 2.25 -4.51 5.82
N ASP A 56 3.06 -4.96 4.86
CA ASP A 56 4.47 -4.60 4.76
C ASP A 56 4.65 -3.24 4.10
N LEU A 57 3.78 -2.87 3.15
CA LEU A 57 3.87 -1.61 2.42
C LEU A 57 3.12 -0.47 3.11
N TYR A 58 1.99 -0.78 3.74
CA TYR A 58 1.03 0.14 4.38
C TYR A 58 0.52 -0.44 5.72
N PRO A 59 1.39 -0.57 6.74
CA PRO A 59 1.05 -1.22 8.01
C PRO A 59 -0.12 -0.54 8.74
N GLN A 60 -0.12 0.80 8.83
CA GLN A 60 -1.18 1.52 9.55
C GLN A 60 -2.54 1.33 8.87
N TYR A 61 -2.57 1.42 7.53
CA TYR A 61 -3.79 1.20 6.77
C TYR A 61 -4.35 -0.22 6.98
N TYR A 62 -3.48 -1.23 7.00
CA TYR A 62 -3.89 -2.60 7.29
C TYR A 62 -4.44 -2.75 8.71
N LEU A 63 -3.80 -2.16 9.71
CA LEU A 63 -4.27 -2.20 11.10
C LEU A 63 -5.63 -1.51 11.27
N ASP A 64 -5.80 -0.34 10.65
CA ASP A 64 -7.06 0.41 10.71
C ASP A 64 -8.20 -0.36 10.03
N ALA A 65 -7.94 -0.96 8.86
CA ALA A 65 -8.90 -1.79 8.15
C ALA A 65 -9.26 -3.05 8.97
N LYS A 66 -8.26 -3.72 9.55
CA LYS A 66 -8.46 -4.89 10.41
C LYS A 66 -9.30 -4.55 11.63
N LYS A 67 -9.01 -3.42 12.29
CA LYS A 67 -9.78 -2.97 13.45
C LYS A 67 -11.25 -2.76 13.08
N ARG A 68 -11.53 -2.01 12.01
CA ARG A 68 -12.90 -1.77 11.53
C ARG A 68 -13.65 -3.06 11.20
N PHE A 69 -12.96 -4.02 10.60
CA PHE A 69 -13.56 -5.31 10.28
C PHE A 69 -13.90 -6.12 11.54
N VAL A 70 -13.03 -6.12 12.55
CA VAL A 70 -13.27 -6.81 13.84
C VAL A 70 -14.39 -6.13 14.62
N ASP A 71 -14.40 -4.79 14.68
CA ASP A 71 -15.45 -4.01 15.36
C ASP A 71 -16.84 -4.27 14.73
N GLN A 72 -16.90 -4.56 13.43
CA GLN A 72 -18.12 -4.94 12.71
C GLN A 72 -18.59 -6.38 12.94
N GLN A 73 -17.78 -7.24 13.57
CA GLN A 73 -18.14 -8.63 13.91
C GLN A 73 -18.48 -8.81 15.39
N GLY A 74 -18.56 -7.72 16.15
CA GLY A 74 -18.77 -7.72 17.61
C GLY A 74 -20.23 -7.68 18.10
N ASP A 75 -21.25 -7.85 17.24
CA ASP A 75 -22.66 -7.82 17.67
C ASP A 75 -23.53 -8.87 16.96
N THR A 76 -23.18 -10.15 17.11
CA THR A 76 -24.14 -11.22 16.90
C THR A 76 -24.01 -12.20 18.06
N PRO A 77 -24.91 -12.14 19.07
CA PRO A 77 -25.03 -13.25 20.00
C PRO A 77 -25.48 -14.47 19.20
N LEU A 78 -24.64 -15.51 19.19
CA LEU A 78 -25.03 -16.83 18.75
C LEU A 78 -26.08 -17.34 19.74
N ASN A 79 -27.34 -17.37 19.30
CA ASN A 79 -28.40 -18.17 19.92
C ASN A 79 -28.10 -19.66 19.74
#